data_AF-A0A7L3PUU0-F1
#
_entry.id   AF-A0A7L3PUU0-F1
#
_cell.length_a   1.000
_cell.length_b   1.000
_cell.length_c   1.000
_cell.angle_alpha   90.00
_cell.angle_beta   90.00
_cell.angle_gamma   90.00
#
_symmetry.space_group_name_H-M   'P 1'
#
loop_
_entity.id
_entity.type
_entity.pdbx_description
1 polymer ?
#
loop_
_entity_poly.entity_id
_entity_poly.type
_entity_poly.pdbx_seq_one_letter_code
_entity_poly.pdbx_strand_id
1 'polypeptide(L)' 'GTRYCFSQHMMKATGESVSVTKRCVPLEDCLSTGCTYIKHEEYKVCTSCCEGTICNLPLPRNATDAVFSTLAPLSGAQG' A
#
# COMPACT_ATOMS: atom_id res chain seq x y z
N GLY A 1 17.25 -6.32 -2.93
CA GLY A 1 17.35 -5.28 -1.88
C GLY A 1 16.02 -4.56 -1.74
N THR A 2 15.75 -3.93 -0.60
CA THR A 2 14.50 -3.16 -0.38
C THR A 2 14.58 -1.82 -1.11
N ARG A 3 13.63 -1.54 -2.00
CA ARG A 3 13.62 -0.32 -2.84
C ARG A 3 12.35 0.53 -2.64
N TYR A 4 11.29 -0.07 -2.12
CA TYR A 4 9.97 0.56 -2.03
C TYR A 4 9.54 0.71 -0.57
N CYS A 5 8.76 1.75 -0.31
CA CYS A 5 8.09 1.93 0.96
C CYS A 5 6.67 1.36 0.85
N PHE A 6 6.39 0.32 1.63
CA PHE A 6 5.09 -0.31 1.77
C PHE A 6 4.28 0.38 2.87
N SER A 7 2.97 0.53 2.65
CA SER A 7 1.99 0.97 3.64
C SER A 7 0.75 0.10 3.57
N GLN A 8 0.37 -0.49 4.71
CA GLN A 8 -0.93 -1.12 4.90
C GLN A 8 -1.70 -0.37 5.99
N HIS A 9 -2.95 -0.03 5.71
CA HIS A 9 -3.84 0.68 6.60
C HIS A 9 -5.13 -0.10 6.76
N MET A 10 -5.36 -0.62 7.96
CA MET A 10 -6.62 -1.22 8.37
C MET A 10 -7.49 -0.15 9.01
N MET A 11 -8.74 -0.06 8.58
CA MET A 11 -9.71 0.89 9.09
C MET A 11 -11.09 0.25 9.19
N LYS A 12 -11.96 0.81 10.03
CA LYS A 12 -13.38 0.51 10.02
C LYS A 12 -14.00 0.99 8.70
N ALA A 13 -15.15 0.42 8.32
CA ALA A 13 -15.92 0.85 7.16
C ALA A 13 -16.33 2.34 7.26
N THR A 14 -16.47 2.86 8.48
CA THR A 14 -16.72 4.28 8.80
C THR A 14 -15.50 5.19 8.56
N GLY A 15 -14.32 4.62 8.33
CA GLY A 15 -13.07 5.35 8.03
C GLY A 15 -12.12 5.55 9.21
N GLU A 16 -12.51 5.15 10.42
CA GLU A 16 -11.65 5.22 11.60
C GLU A 16 -10.46 4.26 11.48
N SER A 17 -9.25 4.76 11.69
CA SER A 17 -8.02 3.97 11.65
C SER A 17 -7.99 2.94 12.78
N VAL A 18 -7.67 1.69 12.45
CA VAL A 18 -7.49 0.60 13.41
C VAL A 18 -6.00 0.30 13.58
N SER A 19 -5.28 0.11 12.48
CA SER A 19 -3.85 -0.17 12.53
C SER A 19 -3.14 0.29 11.25
N VAL A 20 -1.84 0.57 11.38
CA VAL A 20 -0.98 0.99 10.29
C VAL A 20 0.32 0.21 10.37
N THR A 21 0.74 -0.37 9.25
CA THR A 21 2.03 -1.05 9.10
C THR A 21 2.81 -0.43 7.95
N LYS A 22 4.06 -0.04 8.21
CA LYS A 22 4.98 0.53 7.21
C LYS A 22 6.30 -0.22 7.22
N ARG A 23 6.83 -0.54 6.04
CA ARG A 23 8.09 -1.30 5.89
C ARG A 23 8.82 -0.92 4.60
N CYS A 24 10.13 -1.08 4.57
CA CYS A 24 10.90 -1.09 3.32
C CYS A 24 10.85 -2.51 2.74
N VAL A 25 10.48 -2.64 1.47
CA VAL A 25 10.22 -3.95 0.83
C VAL A 25 10.85 -4.06 -0.57
N PRO A 26 11.11 -5.29 -1.07
CA PRO A 26 11.40 -5.56 -2.49
C PRO A 26 10.16 -5.35 -3.39
N LEU A 27 10.33 -5.51 -4.70
CA LEU A 27 9.26 -5.33 -5.68
C LEU A 27 8.09 -6.30 -5.49
N GLU A 28 8.38 -7.57 -5.20
CA GLU A 28 7.37 -8.63 -5.10
C GLU A 28 6.24 -8.30 -4.11
N ASP A 29 6.58 -7.65 -2.99
CA ASP A 29 5.62 -7.22 -1.96
C ASP A 29 4.72 -6.04 -2.41
N CYS A 30 5.10 -5.32 -3.46
CA CYS A 30 4.37 -4.17 -3.99
C CYS A 30 3.47 -4.49 -5.19
N LEU A 31 3.49 -5.74 -5.67
CA LEU A 31 2.65 -6.18 -6.80
C LEU A 31 1.16 -6.33 -6.42
N SER A 32 0.85 -6.40 -5.12
CA SER A 32 -0.52 -6.52 -4.61
C SER A 32 -0.94 -5.26 -3.83
N THR A 33 -1.21 -4.18 -4.55
CA THR A 33 -1.80 -2.94 -3.99
C THR A 33 -3.31 -2.88 -4.23
N GLY A 34 -4.01 -2.04 -3.47
CA GLY A 34 -5.46 -1.86 -3.55
C GLY A 34 -6.14 -1.93 -2.20
N CYS A 35 -7.48 -1.94 -2.18
CA CYS A 35 -8.26 -2.08 -0.96
C CYS A 35 -9.13 -3.34 -0.99
N THR A 36 -9.18 -4.06 0.12
CA THR A 36 -10.06 -5.21 0.35
C THR A 36 -11.01 -4.91 1.49
N TYR A 37 -12.30 -5.22 1.29
CA TYR A 37 -13.34 -5.09 2.31
C TYR A 37 -13.63 -6.44 2.96
N ILE A 38 -13.51 -6.49 4.29
CA ILE A 38 -13.81 -7.66 5.12
C ILE A 38 -15.21 -7.46 5.69
N LYS A 39 -16.24 -7.92 4.96
CA LYS A 39 -17.65 -7.64 5.25
C LYS A 39 -18.10 -8.09 6.65
N HIS A 40 -17.59 -9.23 7.13
CA HIS A 40 -18.01 -9.79 8.42
C HIS A 40 -17.57 -8.94 9.61
N GLU A 41 -16.43 -8.26 9.49
CA GLU A 41 -15.83 -7.49 10.58
C GLU A 41 -15.98 -5.97 10.37
N GLU A 42 -16.68 -5.56 9.31
CA GLU A 42 -16.83 -4.16 8.89
C GLU A 42 -15.50 -3.41 8.78
N TYR A 43 -14.45 -4.11 8.34
CA TYR A 43 -13.13 -3.52 8.11
C TYR A 43 -12.83 -3.36 6.62
N LYS A 44 -11.93 -2.42 6.34
CA LYS A 44 -11.30 -2.19 5.05
C LYS A 44 -9.80 -2.13 5.25
N VAL A 45 -9.08 -2.91 4.46
CA VAL A 45 -7.61 -2.94 4.44
C VAL A 45 -7.15 -2.38 3.12
N CYS A 46 -6.39 -1.30 3.15
CA CYS A 46 -5.81 -0.67 1.97
C CYS A 46 -4.29 -0.79 1.99
N THR A 47 -3.70 -1.10 0.84
CA THR A 47 -2.27 -1.30 0.65
C THR A 47 -1.75 -0.45 -0.50
N SER A 48 -0.69 0.32 -0.24
CA SER A 48 0.03 1.11 -1.25
C SER A 48 1.53 0.88 -1.14
N CYS A 49 2.21 1.15 -2.26
CA CYS A 49 3.66 1.22 -2.30
C CYS A 49 4.10 2.49 -3.00
N CYS A 50 5.27 3.00 -2.62
CA CYS A 50 5.89 4.10 -3.33
C CYS A 50 7.41 3.95 -3.41
N GLU A 51 8.01 4.63 -4.38
CA GLU A 51 9.45 4.74 -4.53
C GLU A 51 9.94 6.14 -4.13
N GLY A 52 10.98 6.20 -3.30
CA GLY A 52 11.59 7.46 -2.84
C GLY A 52 11.69 7.56 -1.32
N THR A 53 12.41 8.57 -0.85
CA THR A 53 12.67 8.78 0.59
C THR A 53 11.42 9.30 1.30
N ILE A 54 10.95 8.59 2.34
CA ILE A 54 9.80 8.98 3.17
C ILE A 54 8.51 9.18 2.33
N CYS A 55 8.43 8.57 1.15
CA CYS A 55 7.32 8.77 0.21
C CYS A 55 5.98 8.25 0.77
N ASN A 56 6.02 7.30 1.72
CA ASN A 56 4.84 6.67 2.28
C ASN A 56 4.30 7.42 3.51
N LEU A 57 4.56 8.72 3.64
CA LEU A 57 4.02 9.55 4.72
C LEU A 57 2.47 9.50 4.76
N PRO A 58 1.75 9.70 3.63
CA PRO A 58 0.30 9.51 3.57
C PRO A 58 -0.10 8.04 3.75
N LEU A 59 -1.34 7.82 4.23
CA LEU A 59 -1.91 6.47 4.37
C LEU A 59 -2.95 6.23 3.28
N PRO A 60 -2.96 5.06 2.63
CA PRO A 60 -4.01 4.72 1.69
C PRO A 60 -5.34 4.57 2.43
N ARG A 61 -6.43 5.08 1.86
CA ARG A 61 -7.77 5.04 2.43
C ARG A 61 -8.83 4.55 1.43
N ASN A 62 -8.53 4.52 0.14
CA ASN A 62 -9.45 4.14 -0.93
C ASN A 62 -8.69 3.52 -2.12
N ALA A 63 -9.40 3.00 -3.12
CA ALA A 63 -8.76 2.34 -4.26
C ALA A 63 -7.90 3.29 -5.10
N THR A 64 -8.17 4.60 -5.05
CA THR A 64 -7.45 5.61 -5.84
C THR A 64 -6.07 5.92 -5.25
N ASP A 65 -5.94 5.89 -3.91
CA ASP A 65 -4.67 6.15 -3.21
C ASP A 65 -3.95 4.86 -2.75
N ALA A 66 -4.63 3.71 -2.81
CA ALA A 66 -4.06 2.39 -2.59
C ALA A 66 -3.40 1.82 -3.85
N VAL A 67 -2.39 2.51 -4.37
CA VAL A 67 -1.70 2.16 -5.62
C VAL A 67 -0.20 1.95 -5.40
N PHE A 68 0.48 1.40 -6.42
CA PHE A 68 1.93 1.37 -6.48
C PHE A 68 2.46 2.54 -7.33
N SER A 69 3.03 3.55 -6.68
CA SER A 69 3.62 4.72 -7.32
C SER A 69 5.14 4.59 -7.43
N THR A 70 5.65 4.23 -8.61
CA THR A 70 7.09 4.11 -8.90
C THR A 70 7.55 5.17 -9.88
N LEU A 71 8.81 5.60 -9.77
CA LEU A 71 9.45 6.54 -10.68
C LEU A 71 10.06 5.82 -11.90
N ALA A 72 10.27 4.50 -11.82
CA ALA A 72 10.81 3.68 -12.89
C ALA A 72 9.68 2.92 -13.63
N PRO A 73 9.77 2.75 -14.96
CA PRO A 73 8.87 1.86 -15.68
C PRO A 73 8.96 0.44 -15.11
N LEU A 74 7.82 -0.14 -14.74
CA LEU A 74 7.74 -1.53 -14.25
C LEU A 74 8.19 -2.56 -15.31
N SER A 75 8.32 -2.14 -16.57
CA SER A 75 8.82 -2.94 -17.70
C SER A 75 10.28 -3.36 -17.59
N GLY A 76 11.05 -2.84 -16.62
CA GLY A 76 12.42 -3.27 -16.34
C GLY A 76 12.55 -4.39 -15.28
N ALA A 77 11.44 -4.85 -14.70
CA ALA A 77 11.46 -5.83 -13.61
C ALA A 77 10.94 -7.23 -13.99
N GLN A 78 10.62 -7.44 -15.27
CA GLN A 78 10.44 -8.76 -15.87
C GLN A 78 11.69 -9.06 -16.70
N GLY A 79 12.71 -9.58 -16.04
CA GLY A 79 13.94 -10.09 -16.64
C GLY A 79 14.41 -11.29 -15.85
#